data_AF-A0A6N9VMG3-F1
#
_entry.id   AF-A0A6N9VMG3-F1
#
_cell.length_a   1.000
_cell.length_b   1.000
_cell.length_c   1.000
_cell.angle_alpha   90.00
_cell.angle_beta   90.00
_cell.angle_gamma   90.00
#
_symmetry.space_group_name_H-M   'P 1'
#
loop_
_entity.id
_entity.type
_entity.pdbx_description
1 polymer ?
#
loop_
_entity_poly.entity_id
_entity_poly.type
_entity_poly.pdbx_seq_one_letter_code
_entity_poly.pdbx_strand_id
1 'polypeptide(L)' 'EGGRTAMVRALAVWDAGPLGYWIREQPAEPVLPGAVGPDSPLVVVASDVGEIWDKITDLLPDKADLRVDEPGTPNA' A
#
# COMPACT_ATOMS: atom_id res chain seq x y z
N GLU A 1 -12.50 -4.01 24.78
CA GLU A 1 -11.59 -3.23 23.92
C GLU A 1 -11.33 -4.01 22.63
N GLY A 2 -11.95 -3.61 21.54
CA GLY A 2 -11.67 -4.17 20.21
C GLY A 2 -10.63 -3.31 19.53
N GLY A 3 -9.39 -3.80 19.43
CA GLY A 3 -8.32 -3.11 18.70
C GLY A 3 -8.77 -2.80 17.28
N ARG A 4 -8.77 -1.51 16.92
CA ARG A 4 -9.06 -1.05 15.56
C ARG A 4 -7.92 -1.56 14.68
N THR A 5 -8.13 -2.64 13.94
CA THR A 5 -7.22 -3.04 12.86
C THR A 5 -7.22 -1.92 11.83
N ALA A 6 -6.14 -1.13 11.82
CA ALA A 6 -5.90 -0.18 10.73
C ALA A 6 -5.80 -1.00 9.43
N MET A 7 -6.66 -0.71 8.44
CA MET A 7 -6.50 -1.30 7.12
C MET A 7 -5.20 -0.77 6.52
N VAL A 8 -4.22 -1.65 6.33
CA VAL A 8 -2.97 -1.31 5.65
C VAL A 8 -3.19 -1.47 4.15
N ARG A 9 -3.09 -0.37 3.41
CA ARG A 9 -3.05 -0.34 1.95
C ARG A 9 -1.58 -0.10 1.56
N ALA A 10 -1.02 -0.93 0.70
CA ALA A 10 0.38 -0.82 0.29
C ALA A 10 0.58 -1.23 -1.18
N LEU A 11 1.61 -0.65 -1.79
CA LEU A 11 2.08 -0.94 -3.14
C LEU A 11 3.60 -1.08 -3.08
N ALA A 12 4.15 -2.08 -3.77
CA ALA A 12 5.59 -2.28 -3.89
C ALA A 12 6.04 -2.10 -5.34
N VAL A 13 6.94 -1.14 -5.56
CA VAL A 13 7.45 -0.73 -6.88
C VAL A 13 8.97 -0.83 -6.89
N TRP A 14 9.51 -1.37 -7.97
CA TRP A 14 10.94 -1.42 -8.25
C TRP A 14 11.28 -0.47 -9.41
N ASP A 15 12.34 0.31 -9.23
CA ASP A 15 12.99 1.04 -10.31
C ASP A 15 13.94 0.09 -11.04
N ALA A 16 13.60 -0.26 -12.29
CA ALA A 16 14.41 -1.10 -13.17
C ALA A 16 15.27 -0.25 -14.15
N GLY A 17 15.43 1.05 -13.87
CA GLY A 17 16.24 1.98 -14.64
C GLY A 17 15.73 2.14 -16.07
N PRO A 18 16.55 1.89 -17.11
CA PRO A 18 16.13 2.01 -18.51
C PRO A 18 14.95 1.09 -18.90
N LEU A 19 14.68 0.05 -18.11
CA LEU A 19 13.57 -0.88 -18.34
C LEU A 19 12.25 -0.41 -17.72
N GLY A 20 12.22 0.80 -17.16
CA GLY A 20 11.05 1.40 -16.54
C GLY A 20 10.84 0.90 -15.11
N TYR A 21 9.58 0.71 -14.73
CA TYR A 21 9.21 0.37 -13.36
C TYR A 21 8.42 -0.92 -13.33
N TRP A 22 8.64 -1.74 -12.30
CA TRP A 22 7.91 -2.99 -12.13
C TRP A 22 7.09 -2.98 -10.84
N ILE A 23 5.87 -3.48 -10.92
CA ILE A 23 4.95 -3.63 -9.79
C ILE A 23 4.91 -5.08 -9.38
N ARG A 24 4.96 -5.32 -8.06
CA ARG A 24 4.83 -6.66 -7.51
C ARG A 24 3.37 -7.03 -7.30
N GLU A 25 2.92 -8.04 -8.04
CA GLU A 25 1.58 -8.62 -7.87
C GLU A 25 1.58 -9.75 -6.84
N GLN A 26 2.71 -10.47 -6.71
CA GLN A 26 2.84 -11.54 -5.72
C GLN A 26 4.16 -11.47 -4.94
N PRO A 27 4.12 -11.73 -3.62
CA PRO A 27 2.89 -11.91 -2.81
C PRO A 27 2.07 -10.61 -2.72
N ALA A 28 0.74 -10.70 -2.71
CA ALA A 28 -0.09 -9.51 -2.61
C ALA A 28 0.15 -8.79 -1.27
N GLU A 29 0.15 -7.46 -1.28
CA GLU A 29 0.23 -6.67 -0.05
C GLU A 29 -1.08 -6.73 0.75
N PRO A 30 -1.04 -6.58 2.09
CA PRO A 30 0.15 -6.47 2.92
C PRO A 30 0.82 -7.82 3.20
N VAL A 31 2.14 -7.89 3.04
CA VAL A 31 2.91 -9.10 3.37
C VAL A 31 3.18 -9.16 4.89
N LEU A 32 2.57 -10.11 5.58
CA LEU A 32 2.74 -10.31 7.03
C LEU A 32 3.99 -11.15 7.36
N PRO A 33 4.54 -11.05 8.59
CA PRO A 33 5.64 -11.91 9.03
C PRO A 33 5.30 -13.40 8.86
N GLY A 34 6.20 -14.15 8.20
CA GLY A 34 6.01 -15.57 7.91
C GLY A 34 5.14 -15.89 6.70
N ALA A 35 4.57 -14.89 6.01
CA ALA A 35 3.74 -15.10 4.82
C ALA A 35 4.54 -15.50 3.55
N VAL A 36 5.87 -15.38 3.59
CA VAL A 36 6.77 -15.70 2.48
C VAL A 36 7.73 -16.81 2.91
N GLY A 37 7.73 -17.91 2.15
CA GLY A 37 8.65 -19.03 2.30
C GLY A 37 9.46 -19.29 1.01
N PRO A 38 10.34 -20.31 1.01
CA PRO A 38 11.23 -20.60 -0.11
C PRO A 38 10.51 -20.86 -1.44
N ASP A 39 9.30 -21.44 -1.39
CA ASP A 39 8.50 -21.77 -2.57
C ASP A 39 7.47 -20.68 -2.93
N SER A 40 7.50 -19.54 -2.23
CA SER A 40 6.57 -18.45 -2.50
C SER A 40 6.88 -17.76 -3.82
N PRO A 41 5.88 -17.52 -4.68
CA PRO A 41 6.10 -16.88 -5.97
C PRO A 41 6.45 -15.40 -5.80
N LEU A 42 7.41 -14.94 -6.61
CA LEU A 42 7.65 -13.53 -6.87
C LEU A 42 7.17 -13.22 -8.28
N VAL A 43 6.05 -12.51 -8.39
CA VAL A 43 5.49 -12.06 -9.68
C VAL A 43 5.61 -10.55 -9.73
N VAL A 44 6.36 -10.07 -10.72
CA VAL A 44 6.54 -8.65 -11.03
C VAL A 44 6.14 -8.40 -12.47
N VAL A 45 5.42 -7.30 -12.69
CA VAL A 45 4.89 -6.91 -14.00
C VAL A 45 5.43 -5.54 -14.36
N ALA A 46 5.86 -5.38 -15.60
CA ALA A 46 6.30 -4.08 -16.11
C ALA A 46 5.13 -3.10 -16.16
N SER A 47 5.37 -1.87 -15.73
CA SER A 47 4.40 -0.80 -15.58
C SER A 47 4.99 0.51 -16.10
N ASP A 48 4.13 1.44 -16.45
CA ASP A 48 4.52 2.83 -16.71
C ASP A 48 4.25 3.74 -15.50
N VAL A 49 4.71 4.98 -15.61
CA VAL A 49 4.61 6.01 -14.57
C VAL A 49 3.15 6.39 -14.28
N GLY A 50 2.28 6.42 -15.29
CA GLY A 50 0.88 6.76 -15.14
C GLY A 50 0.15 5.70 -14.32
N GLU A 51 0.33 4.44 -14.67
CA GLU A 51 -0.26 3.32 -13.93
C GLU A 51 0.23 3.27 -12.47
N ILE A 52 1.51 3.56 -12.23
CA ILE A 52 2.05 3.67 -10.87
C ILE A 52 1.37 4.79 -10.09
N TRP A 53 1.21 5.96 -10.73
CA TRP A 53 0.59 7.09 -10.09
C TRP A 53 -0.87 6.80 -9.71
N ASP A 54 -1.64 6.20 -10.62
CA ASP A 54 -3.02 5.80 -10.35
C ASP A 54 -3.10 4.87 -9.14
N LYS A 55 -2.27 3.82 -9.11
CA LYS A 55 -2.23 2.89 -7.96
C LYS A 55 -1.80 3.55 -6.66
N ILE A 56 -0.86 4.50 -6.69
CA ILE A 56 -0.47 5.27 -5.50
C ILE A 56 -1.66 6.08 -4.99
N THR A 57 -2.41 6.73 -5.88
CA THR A 57 -3.59 7.52 -5.48
C THR A 57 -4.73 6.65 -4.94
N ASP A 58 -4.89 5.43 -5.46
CA ASP A 58 -5.87 4.46 -4.94
C ASP A 58 -5.56 3.98 -3.50
N LEU A 59 -4.31 4.12 -3.05
CA LEU A 59 -3.96 3.83 -1.65
C LEU A 59 -4.48 4.89 -0.69
N LEU A 60 -4.80 6.09 -1.18
CA LEU A 60 -5.23 7.19 -0.31
C LEU A 60 -6.61 6.85 0.31
N PRO A 61 -6.82 7.21 1.59
CA PRO A 61 -8.12 7.04 2.24
C PRO A 61 -9.19 7.90 1.55
N ASP A 62 -10.43 7.42 1.57
CA ASP A 62 -11.54 8.22 1.08
C ASP A 62 -11.77 9.42 2.01
N LYS A 63 -12.38 10.48 1.47
CA LYS A 63 -12.71 11.66 2.28
C LYS A 63 -13.55 11.32 3.52
N ALA A 64 -14.42 10.32 3.43
CA ALA A 64 -15.22 9.84 4.55
C ALA A 64 -14.39 9.17 5.67
N ASP A 65 -13.21 8.64 5.33
CA ASP A 65 -12.28 8.01 6.26
C ASP A 65 -11.36 9.03 6.96
N LEU A 66 -11.25 10.24 6.40
CA LEU A 66 -10.46 11.33 6.98
C LEU A 66 -11.16 11.86 8.23
N ARG A 67 -10.59 11.58 9.40
CA ARG A 67 -10.95 12.31 10.63
C ARG A 67 -10.22 13.64 10.61
N VAL A 68 -10.99 14.73 10.52
CA VAL A 68 -10.49 16.05 10.88
C VAL A 68 -10.56 16.11 12.39
N ASP A 69 -9.41 16.09 13.06
CA ASP A 69 -9.37 16.47 14.47
C ASP A 69 -9.81 17.95 14.54
N GLU A 70 -11.00 18.22 15.10
CA GLU A 70 -11.42 19.60 15.33
C GLU A 70 -10.44 20.25 16.33
N PRO A 71 -9.87 21.42 16.01
CA PRO A 71 -9.04 22.13 16.97
C PRO A 71 -9.93 22.66 18.10
N GLY A 72 -9.88 22.01 19.28
CA GLY A 72 -10.35 22.66 20.51
C GLY A 72 -11.13 21.83 21.54
N THR A 73 -10.74 20.59 21.85
CA THR A 73 -11.17 20.00 23.14
C THR A 73 -9.96 19.86 24.06
N PRO A 74 -9.74 20.78 25.02
CA PRO A 74 -8.75 20.55 26.06
C PRO A 74 -9.23 19.39 26.93
N ASN A 75 -8.36 18.39 27.13
CA ASN A 75 -8.61 17.28 28.03
C ASN A 75 -9.01 17.85 29.41
N ALA A 76 -10.23 17.53 29.84
CA ALA A 76 -10.72 17.79 31.19
C ALA A 76 -10.09 16.82 32.20
#